data_AF-A0A2X3WAN1-F1
#
_entry.id   AF-A0A2X3WAN1-F1
#
_cell.length_a   1.000
_cell.length_b   1.000
_cell.length_c   1.000
_cell.angle_alpha   90.00
_cell.angle_beta   90.00
_cell.angle_gamma   90.00
#
_symmetry.space_group_name_H-M   'P 1'
#
loop_
_entity.id
_entity.type
_entity.pdbx_description
1 polymer ?
#
loop_
_entity_poly.entity_id
_entity_poly.type
_entity_poly.pdbx_seq_one_letter_code
_entity_poly.pdbx_strand_id
1 'polypeptide(L)'
;MSRIRKFPLVADNDIVVQQAKQMHLYENEDLITNIHGPYEDKVYDDVTQDYHFIPENPASDQVPAERLKTQRAGKTYAEMAREEARRDLKKKRQSYVTSSDFSKTSSHSYQPSFSRPASLSKTAKPSSVSELARFTSQLRQDSYILAELPQVYSEPQNQIEKPKKNSYDFLKTSQIYNRQDYQEQKERQVAQELNLTPFDDAN
;
A
#
# COMPACT_ATOMS: atom_id res chain seq x y z
N MET A 1 -7.50 -6.52 -33.40
CA MET A 1 -7.02 -7.92 -33.42
C MET A 1 -6.65 -8.33 -32.01
N SER A 2 -7.52 -9.06 -31.30
CA SER A 2 -7.23 -9.49 -29.93
C SER A 2 -6.29 -10.69 -29.96
N ARG A 3 -5.23 -10.65 -29.13
CA ARG A 3 -4.33 -11.79 -28.95
C ARG A 3 -5.05 -12.80 -28.05
N ILE A 4 -5.65 -13.82 -28.66
CA ILE A 4 -6.24 -14.96 -27.95
C ILE A 4 -5.09 -15.69 -27.24
N ARG A 5 -4.97 -15.52 -25.92
CA ARG A 5 -4.04 -16.29 -25.10
C ARG A 5 -4.62 -17.71 -24.96
N LYS A 6 -4.10 -18.64 -25.75
CA LYS A 6 -4.39 -20.07 -25.57
C LYS A 6 -3.60 -20.57 -24.36
N PHE A 7 -4.24 -21.38 -23.51
CA PHE A 7 -3.53 -22.08 -22.45
C PHE A 7 -2.40 -22.91 -23.06
N PRO A 8 -1.25 -23.03 -22.38
CA PRO A 8 -0.18 -23.92 -22.83
C PRO A 8 -0.74 -25.33 -22.95
N LEU A 9 -0.66 -25.90 -24.15
CA LEU A 9 -1.09 -27.25 -24.43
C LEU A 9 0.04 -28.17 -23.94
N VAL A 10 -0.12 -28.72 -22.74
CA VAL A 10 0.85 -29.65 -22.15
C VAL A 10 0.37 -31.07 -22.46
N ALA A 11 1.25 -31.92 -22.99
CA ALA A 11 0.90 -33.31 -23.27
C ALA A 11 0.74 -34.09 -21.96
N ASP A 12 -0.07 -35.15 -21.94
CA ASP A 12 -0.37 -35.94 -20.73
C ASP A 12 0.87 -36.57 -20.06
N ASN A 13 2.01 -36.60 -20.77
CA ASN A 13 3.28 -37.15 -20.31
C ASN A 13 4.30 -36.09 -19.87
N ASP A 14 3.98 -34.80 -19.99
CA ASP A 14 4.89 -33.70 -19.65
C ASP A 14 4.64 -33.24 -18.20
N ILE A 15 5.71 -33.19 -17.40
CA ILE A 15 5.65 -32.80 -16.00
C ILE A 15 5.44 -31.27 -15.93
N VAL A 16 4.23 -30.83 -15.52
CA VAL A 16 3.87 -29.39 -15.36
C VAL A 16 4.50 -28.76 -14.11
N VAL A 17 5.27 -29.52 -13.33
CA VAL A 17 5.86 -29.05 -12.07
C VAL A 17 7.05 -28.14 -12.39
N GLN A 18 6.79 -26.83 -12.40
CA GLN A 18 7.86 -25.84 -12.36
C GLN A 18 8.66 -26.03 -11.07
N GLN A 19 10.00 -26.05 -11.18
CA GLN A 19 10.87 -26.13 -10.02
C GLN A 19 10.50 -25.01 -9.03
N ALA A 20 10.37 -25.35 -7.75
CA ALA A 20 10.04 -24.37 -6.72
C ALA A 20 11.06 -23.23 -6.77
N LYS A 21 10.57 -21.99 -6.91
CA LYS A 21 11.42 -20.80 -6.85
C LYS A 21 12.03 -20.74 -5.45
N GLN A 22 13.35 -20.79 -5.37
CA GLN A 22 14.05 -20.57 -4.12
C GLN A 22 13.84 -19.12 -3.70
N MET A 23 13.22 -18.92 -2.53
CA MET A 23 13.04 -17.61 -1.93
C MET A 23 14.27 -17.33 -1.05
N HIS A 24 14.92 -16.20 -1.27
CA HIS A 24 15.99 -15.72 -0.40
C HIS A 24 15.34 -14.97 0.77
N LEU A 25 15.00 -15.70 1.84
CA LEU A 25 14.37 -15.14 3.04
C LEU A 25 15.34 -14.32 3.89
N TYR A 26 16.64 -14.63 3.76
CA TYR A 26 17.73 -13.97 4.47
C TYR A 26 18.79 -13.59 3.45
N GLU A 27 19.34 -12.40 3.62
CA GLU A 27 20.53 -11.97 2.90
C GLU A 27 21.78 -12.50 3.62
N ASN A 28 22.89 -12.61 2.90
CA ASN A 28 24.13 -13.12 3.50
C ASN A 28 24.61 -12.26 4.68
N GLU A 29 24.25 -10.97 4.69
CA GLU A 29 24.54 -10.04 5.78
C GLU A 29 23.60 -10.17 6.99
N ASP A 30 22.42 -10.81 6.84
CA ASP A 30 21.54 -11.14 7.96
C ASP A 30 22.04 -12.35 8.77
N LEU A 31 22.98 -13.11 8.21
CA LEU A 31 23.55 -14.27 8.88
C LEU A 31 24.36 -13.81 10.10
N ILE A 32 24.01 -14.32 11.29
CA ILE A 32 24.66 -13.99 12.57
C ILE A 32 26.20 -14.08 12.49
N THR A 33 26.71 -15.02 11.71
CA THR A 33 28.15 -15.22 11.51
C THR A 33 28.84 -14.04 10.82
N ASN A 34 28.08 -13.28 10.03
CA ASN A 34 28.56 -12.21 9.17
C ASN A 34 28.21 -10.81 9.72
N ILE A 35 27.39 -10.74 10.78
CA ILE A 35 27.12 -9.48 11.47
C ILE A 35 28.35 -9.13 12.30
N HIS A 36 29.03 -8.06 11.90
CA HIS A 36 30.20 -7.53 12.59
C HIS A 36 29.87 -6.16 13.20
N GLY A 37 30.00 -6.03 14.52
CA GLY A 37 29.80 -4.77 15.23
C GLY A 37 28.35 -4.53 15.70
N PRO A 38 28.00 -3.29 16.07
CA PRO A 38 26.65 -2.95 16.48
C PRO A 38 25.66 -3.13 15.31
N TYR A 39 24.45 -3.57 15.64
CA TYR A 39 23.39 -3.81 14.66
C TYR A 39 22.87 -2.49 14.07
N GLU A 40 22.77 -2.43 12.75
CA GLU A 40 22.19 -1.31 12.00
C GLU A 40 20.90 -1.75 11.29
N ASP A 41 19.85 -0.93 11.37
CA ASP A 41 18.58 -1.19 10.69
C ASP A 41 18.71 -0.95 9.17
N LYS A 42 18.23 -1.91 8.38
CA LYS A 42 18.20 -1.80 6.93
C LYS A 42 17.07 -0.88 6.46
N VAL A 43 17.35 -0.11 5.41
CA VAL A 43 16.37 0.74 4.74
C VAL A 43 15.66 -0.06 3.64
N TYR A 44 14.56 -0.72 3.99
CA TYR A 44 13.78 -1.56 3.07
C TYR A 44 12.93 -0.78 2.04
N ASP A 45 12.87 0.55 2.17
CA ASP A 45 12.13 1.39 1.23
C ASP A 45 12.81 1.46 -0.15
N ASP A 46 14.10 1.14 -0.22
CA ASP A 46 14.87 1.15 -1.45
C ASP A 46 14.81 -0.19 -2.18
N VAL A 47 13.74 -0.38 -2.95
CA VAL A 47 13.53 -1.54 -3.83
C VAL A 47 14.46 -1.55 -5.05
N THR A 48 15.44 -0.65 -5.17
CA THR A 48 16.31 -0.56 -6.36
C THR A 48 17.57 -1.42 -6.27
N GLN A 49 17.93 -1.92 -5.09
CA GLN A 49 19.19 -2.65 -4.84
C GLN A 49 19.31 -3.95 -5.66
N ASP A 50 18.21 -4.69 -5.80
CA ASP A 50 18.21 -5.96 -6.56
C ASP A 50 18.03 -5.77 -8.06
N TYR A 51 17.71 -4.57 -8.52
CA TYR A 51 17.40 -4.30 -9.91
C TYR A 51 18.61 -3.72 -10.63
N HIS A 52 19.24 -4.56 -11.44
CA HIS A 52 20.16 -4.09 -12.48
C HIS A 52 19.33 -3.46 -13.61
N PHE A 53 18.94 -2.19 -13.47
CA PHE A 53 18.11 -1.48 -14.45
C PHE A 53 18.77 -1.30 -15.82
N ILE A 54 20.07 -1.56 -15.92
CA ILE A 54 20.85 -1.47 -17.15
C ILE A 54 21.54 -2.83 -17.35
N PRO A 55 21.19 -3.60 -18.39
CA PRO A 55 22.05 -4.70 -18.81
C PRO A 55 23.39 -4.08 -19.23
N GLU A 56 24.50 -4.62 -18.72
CA GLU A 56 25.87 -4.14 -18.99
C GLU A 56 26.22 -4.10 -20.50
N ASN A 57 25.36 -4.69 -21.34
CA ASN A 57 25.43 -4.60 -22.79
C ASN A 57 24.03 -4.42 -23.42
N PRO A 58 23.55 -3.18 -23.67
CA PRO A 58 22.34 -2.98 -24.44
C PRO A 58 22.66 -3.18 -25.92
N ALA A 59 22.09 -4.21 -26.55
CA ALA A 59 21.96 -4.24 -28.00
C ALA A 59 21.34 -2.91 -28.46
N SER A 60 22.00 -2.23 -29.39
CA SER A 60 21.85 -0.81 -29.76
C SER A 60 20.49 -0.38 -30.32
N ASP A 61 19.50 -1.27 -30.39
CA ASP A 61 18.38 -1.09 -31.31
C ASP A 61 17.05 -0.73 -30.63
N GLN A 62 17.01 -0.53 -29.30
CA GLN A 62 15.77 -0.17 -28.59
C GLN A 62 15.89 0.99 -27.61
N VAL A 63 16.79 1.94 -27.86
CA VAL A 63 16.76 3.22 -27.15
C VAL A 63 15.84 4.19 -27.91
N PRO A 64 14.68 4.59 -27.36
CA PRO A 64 13.82 5.57 -28.02
C PRO A 64 14.60 6.86 -28.25
N ALA A 65 14.52 7.43 -29.46
CA ALA A 65 15.33 8.56 -29.91
C ALA A 65 15.26 9.80 -28.99
N GLU A 66 14.17 9.95 -28.23
CA GLU A 66 14.02 10.99 -27.21
C GLU A 66 14.98 10.82 -26.01
N ARG A 67 15.29 9.58 -25.63
CA ARG A 67 16.25 9.27 -24.56
C ARG A 67 17.68 9.67 -24.95
N LEU A 68 18.03 9.53 -26.23
CA LEU A 68 19.33 10.00 -26.76
C LEU A 68 19.43 11.53 -26.78
N LYS A 69 18.31 12.24 -27.03
CA LYS A 69 18.27 13.72 -27.00
C LYS A 69 18.44 14.27 -25.57
N THR A 70 17.80 13.64 -24.60
CA THR A 70 17.89 14.01 -23.17
C THR A 70 19.29 13.75 -22.61
N GLN A 71 19.90 12.60 -22.92
CA GLN A 71 21.27 12.30 -22.52
C GLN A 71 22.30 13.27 -23.12
N ARG A 72 22.18 13.62 -24.41
CA ARG A 72 23.09 14.60 -25.06
C ARG A 72 22.97 16.02 -24.50
N ALA A 73 21.82 16.38 -23.96
CA ALA A 73 21.58 17.68 -23.34
C ALA A 73 22.05 17.76 -21.87
N GLY A 74 22.57 16.67 -21.30
CA GLY A 74 23.02 16.60 -19.90
C GLY A 74 21.91 16.76 -18.87
N LYS A 75 20.64 16.67 -19.28
CA LYS A 75 19.46 16.83 -18.43
C LYS A 75 18.66 15.54 -18.40
N THR A 76 18.33 15.07 -17.20
CA THR A 76 17.55 13.83 -17.02
C THR A 76 16.14 14.04 -17.60
N TYR A 77 15.56 13.00 -18.21
CA TYR A 77 14.20 13.02 -18.75
C TYR A 77 13.16 13.63 -17.77
N ALA A 78 13.28 13.30 -16.48
CA ALA A 78 12.43 13.84 -15.42
C ALA A 78 12.54 15.36 -15.26
N GLU A 79 13.73 15.94 -15.49
CA GLU A 79 13.97 17.38 -15.38
C GLU A 79 13.32 18.14 -16.55
N MET A 80 13.45 17.60 -17.77
CA MET A 80 12.82 18.17 -18.97
C MET A 80 11.29 18.19 -18.84
N ALA A 81 10.69 17.11 -18.37
CA ALA A 81 9.25 17.02 -18.12
C ALA A 81 8.79 18.03 -17.05
N ARG A 82 9.57 18.24 -15.99
CA ARG A 82 9.28 19.25 -14.95
C ARG A 82 9.35 20.68 -15.50
N GLU A 83 10.34 20.99 -16.34
CA GLU A 83 10.49 22.31 -16.96
C GLU A 83 9.34 22.62 -17.93
N GLU A 84 8.91 21.63 -18.72
CA GLU A 84 7.76 21.74 -19.62
C GLU A 84 6.45 21.94 -18.84
N ALA A 85 6.19 21.13 -17.81
CA ALA A 85 5.01 21.28 -16.97
C ALA A 85 4.95 22.66 -16.29
N ARG A 86 6.11 23.19 -15.85
CA ARG A 86 6.20 24.56 -15.28
C ARG A 86 5.91 25.63 -16.34
N ARG A 87 6.40 25.47 -17.57
CA ARG A 87 6.08 26.38 -18.68
C ARG A 87 4.59 26.36 -19.02
N ASP A 88 3.99 25.18 -19.09
CA ASP A 88 2.57 25.03 -19.37
C ASP A 88 1.70 25.67 -18.28
N LEU A 89 2.00 25.41 -17.00
CA LEU A 89 1.31 26.06 -15.89
C LEU A 89 1.45 27.58 -15.94
N LYS A 90 2.65 28.10 -16.25
CA LYS A 90 2.89 29.54 -16.38
C LYS A 90 2.08 30.13 -17.54
N LYS A 91 2.04 29.46 -18.70
CA LYS A 91 1.26 29.86 -19.86
C LYS A 91 -0.23 29.86 -19.56
N LYS A 92 -0.74 28.82 -18.89
CA LYS A 92 -2.13 28.71 -18.45
C LYS A 92 -2.50 29.81 -17.45
N ARG A 93 -1.65 30.10 -16.48
CA ARG A 93 -1.85 31.23 -15.54
C ARG A 93 -1.85 32.57 -16.26
N GLN A 94 -0.94 32.78 -17.20
CA GLN A 94 -0.91 34.00 -18.01
C GLN A 94 -2.15 34.13 -18.87
N SER A 95 -2.59 33.06 -19.55
CA SER A 95 -3.81 33.10 -20.35
C SER A 95 -5.03 33.44 -19.49
N TYR A 96 -5.17 32.86 -18.29
CA TYR A 96 -6.26 33.21 -17.37
C TYR A 96 -6.23 34.67 -16.94
N VAL A 97 -5.04 35.25 -16.75
CA VAL A 97 -4.88 36.66 -16.34
C VAL A 97 -5.12 37.61 -17.51
N THR A 98 -4.75 37.24 -18.73
CA THR A 98 -4.94 38.10 -19.91
C THR A 98 -6.33 37.94 -20.55
N SER A 99 -7.00 36.81 -20.33
CA SER A 99 -8.35 36.55 -20.84
C SER A 99 -9.44 36.92 -19.84
N SER A 100 -9.12 37.66 -18.77
CA SER A 100 -10.11 38.06 -17.78
C SER A 100 -10.91 39.28 -18.24
N ASP A 101 -11.80 39.05 -19.21
CA ASP A 101 -13.18 39.52 -19.05
C ASP A 101 -13.88 38.49 -18.16
N PHE A 102 -14.29 38.94 -16.98
CA PHE A 102 -14.68 38.11 -15.84
C PHE A 102 -15.85 37.17 -16.16
N SER A 103 -15.59 35.85 -16.20
CA SER A 103 -16.59 34.84 -15.88
C SER A 103 -16.07 34.01 -14.71
N LYS A 104 -16.51 34.38 -13.51
CA LYS A 104 -16.38 33.53 -12.32
C LYS A 104 -17.20 32.27 -12.58
N THR A 105 -16.58 31.22 -13.08
CA THR A 105 -17.22 29.90 -13.11
C THR A 105 -17.21 29.35 -11.69
N SER A 106 -18.33 29.61 -11.01
CA SER A 106 -19.03 28.74 -10.07
C SER A 106 -18.17 27.65 -9.40
N SER A 107 -17.94 27.81 -8.09
CA SER A 107 -17.56 26.73 -7.20
C SER A 107 -18.53 25.55 -7.40
N HIS A 108 -18.07 24.49 -8.07
CA HIS A 108 -18.83 23.26 -8.23
C HIS A 108 -18.90 22.57 -6.87
N SER A 109 -19.96 22.86 -6.13
CA SER A 109 -20.34 22.11 -4.94
C SER A 109 -20.71 20.69 -5.37
N TYR A 110 -19.86 19.73 -5.01
CA TYR A 110 -20.18 18.31 -5.11
C TYR A 110 -21.37 18.01 -4.20
N GLN A 111 -22.56 17.85 -4.78
CA GLN A 111 -23.69 17.21 -4.14
C GLN A 111 -23.76 15.77 -4.63
N PRO A 112 -23.62 14.74 -3.78
CA PRO A 112 -23.83 13.36 -4.19
C PRO A 112 -25.33 13.11 -4.32
N SER A 113 -25.84 13.07 -5.55
CA SER A 113 -27.21 12.63 -5.80
C SER A 113 -27.27 11.10 -5.66
N PHE A 114 -27.69 10.63 -4.49
CA PHE A 114 -28.17 9.26 -4.32
C PHE A 114 -29.54 9.13 -4.99
N SER A 115 -29.56 8.76 -6.27
CA SER A 115 -30.79 8.33 -6.94
C SER A 115 -31.02 6.83 -6.70
N ARG A 116 -32.14 6.54 -6.04
CA ARG A 116 -32.71 5.20 -5.83
C ARG A 116 -32.96 4.54 -7.20
N PRO A 117 -32.56 3.28 -7.45
CA PRO A 117 -32.91 2.63 -8.70
C PRO A 117 -34.39 2.27 -8.72
N ALA A 118 -35.14 2.91 -9.61
CA ALA A 118 -36.50 2.53 -9.96
C ALA A 118 -36.48 1.15 -10.64
N SER A 119 -37.26 0.23 -10.08
CA SER A 119 -37.60 -1.06 -10.67
C SER A 119 -38.19 -0.84 -12.07
N LEU A 120 -37.51 -1.37 -13.09
CA LEU A 120 -37.99 -1.48 -14.46
C LEU A 120 -38.08 -2.95 -14.82
N SER A 121 -39.25 -3.53 -14.57
CA SER A 121 -39.71 -4.73 -15.25
C SER A 121 -39.85 -4.44 -16.75
N LYS A 122 -39.05 -5.09 -17.58
CA LYS A 122 -39.33 -5.22 -19.01
C LYS A 122 -39.18 -6.68 -19.44
N THR A 123 -40.31 -7.26 -19.77
CA THR A 123 -40.43 -8.46 -20.60
C THR A 123 -39.82 -8.15 -21.97
N ALA A 124 -38.68 -8.78 -22.29
CA ALA A 124 -38.05 -8.70 -23.61
C ALA A 124 -38.06 -10.09 -24.26
N LYS A 125 -38.63 -10.16 -25.47
CA LYS A 125 -38.59 -11.32 -26.37
C LYS A 125 -37.13 -11.68 -26.70
N PRO A 126 -36.81 -12.95 -27.03
CA PRO A 126 -35.43 -13.43 -27.12
C PRO A 126 -34.72 -12.77 -28.30
N SER A 127 -33.97 -11.70 -28.01
CA SER A 127 -32.96 -11.18 -28.91
C SER A 127 -31.80 -12.17 -28.95
N SER A 128 -31.14 -12.27 -30.10
CA SER A 128 -29.94 -13.08 -30.34
C SER A 128 -29.04 -13.08 -29.10
N VAL A 129 -28.88 -14.26 -28.50
CA VAL A 129 -28.13 -14.47 -27.26
C VAL A 129 -26.74 -13.85 -27.43
N SER A 130 -26.49 -12.72 -26.76
CA SER A 130 -25.18 -12.06 -26.77
C SER A 130 -24.11 -13.09 -26.39
N GLU A 131 -22.89 -12.98 -26.94
CA GLU A 131 -21.80 -13.90 -26.59
C GLU A 131 -21.61 -14.02 -25.07
N LEU A 132 -21.77 -12.91 -24.33
CA LEU A 132 -21.78 -12.91 -22.87
C LEU A 132 -22.86 -13.81 -22.28
N ALA A 133 -24.08 -13.79 -22.82
CA ALA A 133 -25.19 -14.59 -22.31
C ALA A 133 -24.95 -16.10 -22.51
N ARG A 134 -24.16 -16.51 -23.53
CA ARG A 134 -23.76 -17.90 -23.74
C ARG A 134 -22.79 -18.40 -22.65
N PHE A 135 -21.91 -17.54 -22.16
CA PHE A 135 -21.01 -17.89 -21.05
C PHE A 135 -21.75 -17.91 -19.69
N THR A 136 -22.78 -17.08 -19.52
CA THR A 136 -23.56 -17.07 -18.27
C THR A 136 -24.42 -18.32 -18.06
N SER A 137 -24.86 -19.00 -19.13
CA SER A 137 -25.61 -20.26 -18.97
C SER A 137 -24.72 -21.41 -18.48
N GLN A 138 -23.42 -21.34 -18.76
CA GLN A 138 -22.40 -22.31 -18.31
C GLN A 138 -21.81 -21.94 -16.94
N LEU A 139 -22.18 -20.79 -16.38
CA LEU A 139 -21.67 -20.32 -15.08
C LEU A 139 -22.34 -21.02 -13.88
N ARG A 140 -23.34 -21.86 -14.12
CA ARG A 140 -24.03 -22.60 -13.07
C ARG A 140 -23.24 -23.86 -12.71
N GLN A 141 -23.10 -24.11 -11.41
CA GLN A 141 -22.53 -25.35 -10.88
C GLN A 141 -23.66 -26.37 -10.72
N ASP A 142 -23.69 -27.40 -11.56
CA ASP A 142 -24.68 -28.49 -11.49
C ASP A 142 -24.24 -29.62 -10.56
N SER A 143 -22.94 -29.72 -10.27
CA SER A 143 -22.37 -30.72 -9.37
C SER A 143 -21.42 -30.06 -8.38
N TYR A 144 -21.60 -30.40 -7.11
CA TYR A 144 -20.68 -30.01 -6.05
C TYR A 144 -19.54 -31.01 -6.02
N ILE A 145 -18.30 -30.52 -6.11
CA ILE A 145 -17.13 -31.33 -5.79
C ILE A 145 -17.01 -31.31 -4.26
N LEU A 146 -17.56 -32.34 -3.62
CA LEU A 146 -17.34 -32.60 -2.21
C LEU A 146 -15.94 -33.20 -2.07
N ALA A 147 -14.97 -32.38 -1.66
CA ALA A 147 -13.67 -32.91 -1.27
C ALA A 147 -13.82 -33.64 0.08
N GLU A 148 -13.61 -34.96 0.09
CA GLU A 148 -13.40 -35.72 1.33
C GLU A 148 -12.05 -35.30 1.92
N LEU A 149 -12.07 -34.21 2.68
CA LEU A 149 -10.91 -33.80 3.46
C LEU A 149 -10.81 -34.70 4.70
N PRO A 150 -9.62 -35.26 5.00
CA PRO A 150 -9.43 -36.01 6.22
C PRO A 150 -9.74 -35.09 7.41
N GLN A 151 -10.66 -35.50 8.28
CA GLN A 151 -10.94 -34.82 9.54
C GLN A 151 -9.78 -35.07 10.51
N VAL A 152 -8.64 -34.43 10.28
CA VAL A 152 -7.60 -34.34 11.30
C VAL A 152 -8.04 -33.24 12.26
N TYR A 153 -8.80 -33.63 13.29
CA TYR A 153 -9.08 -32.76 14.41
C TYR A 153 -7.75 -32.47 15.12
N SER A 154 -7.24 -31.26 14.95
CA SER A 154 -6.17 -30.74 15.80
C SER A 154 -6.83 -30.19 17.05
N GLU A 155 -6.60 -30.84 18.18
CA GLU A 155 -7.03 -30.33 19.47
C GLU A 155 -6.41 -28.94 19.67
N PRO A 156 -7.23 -27.88 19.88
CA PRO A 156 -6.69 -26.56 20.09
C PRO A 156 -5.90 -26.56 21.39
N GLN A 157 -4.57 -26.46 21.28
CA GLN A 157 -3.72 -26.07 22.39
C GLN A 157 -4.17 -24.67 22.80
N ASN A 158 -5.07 -24.60 23.80
CA ASN A 158 -5.47 -23.36 24.45
C ASN A 158 -4.24 -22.78 25.15
N GLN A 159 -3.41 -22.06 24.38
CA GLN A 159 -2.43 -21.19 24.95
C GLN A 159 -3.20 -20.16 25.75
N ILE A 160 -2.84 -20.04 27.04
CA ILE A 160 -3.36 -19.00 27.91
C ILE A 160 -3.00 -17.66 27.25
N GLU A 161 -3.96 -17.07 26.54
CA GLU A 161 -3.77 -15.75 25.93
C GLU A 161 -3.47 -14.77 27.07
N LYS A 162 -2.22 -14.30 27.13
CA LYS A 162 -1.86 -13.20 28.02
C LYS A 162 -2.77 -12.03 27.68
N PRO A 163 -3.31 -11.30 28.67
CA PRO A 163 -4.22 -10.20 28.41
C PRO A 163 -3.54 -9.21 27.45
N LYS A 164 -4.13 -9.04 26.27
CA LYS A 164 -3.68 -8.03 25.29
C LYS A 164 -3.78 -6.68 25.99
N LYS A 165 -2.64 -6.04 26.23
CA LYS A 165 -2.62 -4.67 26.73
C LYS A 165 -3.31 -3.80 25.68
N ASN A 166 -4.43 -3.19 26.05
CA ASN A 166 -5.13 -2.27 25.17
C ASN A 166 -4.17 -1.14 24.80
N SER A 167 -4.12 -0.81 23.52
CA SER A 167 -3.23 0.20 22.93
C SER A 167 -3.54 1.63 23.39
N TYR A 168 -4.28 1.82 24.48
CA TYR A 168 -4.70 3.10 25.05
C TYR A 168 -4.31 3.25 26.52
N ASP A 169 -3.38 2.42 27.02
CA ASP A 169 -2.91 2.55 28.40
C ASP A 169 -2.17 3.88 28.63
N PHE A 170 -1.46 4.37 27.61
CA PHE A 170 -0.85 5.71 27.63
C PHE A 170 -1.87 6.84 27.79
N LEU A 171 -3.14 6.60 27.44
CA LEU A 171 -4.21 7.59 27.56
C LEU A 171 -4.60 7.78 29.03
N LYS A 172 -4.54 6.71 29.83
CA LYS A 172 -4.80 6.73 31.28
C LYS A 172 -3.72 7.49 32.05
N THR A 173 -2.48 7.39 31.60
CA THR A 173 -1.34 8.12 32.17
C THR A 173 -1.09 9.46 31.48
N SER A 174 -1.90 9.83 30.49
CA SER A 174 -1.66 11.07 29.75
C SER A 174 -2.03 12.30 30.57
N GLN A 175 -1.19 13.33 30.45
CA GLN A 175 -1.42 14.64 31.07
C GLN A 175 -2.64 15.38 30.48
N ILE A 176 -3.14 14.94 29.33
CA ILE A 176 -4.28 15.57 28.66
C ILE A 176 -5.59 15.10 29.29
N TYR A 177 -5.71 13.80 29.56
CA TYR A 177 -6.94 13.21 30.08
C TYR A 177 -6.95 13.08 31.60
N ASN A 178 -5.79 12.93 32.25
CA ASN A 178 -5.69 12.77 33.70
C ASN A 178 -5.07 13.99 34.41
N ARG A 179 -5.57 15.18 34.08
CA ARG A 179 -5.05 16.44 34.63
C ARG A 179 -5.23 16.55 36.15
N GLN A 180 -6.36 16.09 36.68
CA GLN A 180 -6.68 16.24 38.11
C GLN A 180 -5.71 15.44 38.97
N ASP A 181 -5.54 14.15 38.67
CA ASP A 181 -4.58 13.28 39.36
C ASP A 181 -3.14 13.83 39.30
N TYR A 182 -2.75 14.42 38.16
CA TYR A 182 -1.43 15.02 38.01
C TYR A 182 -1.23 16.27 38.87
N GLN A 183 -2.26 17.11 39.00
CA GLN A 183 -2.21 18.27 39.91
C GLN A 183 -2.10 17.80 41.36
N GLU A 184 -2.91 16.82 41.77
CA GLU A 184 -2.85 16.30 43.14
C GLU A 184 -1.50 15.66 43.47
N GLN A 185 -0.90 14.90 42.55
CA GLN A 185 0.43 14.32 42.76
C GLN A 185 1.51 15.40 42.88
N LYS A 186 1.42 16.44 42.05
CA LYS A 186 2.34 17.58 42.10
C LYS A 186 2.18 18.35 43.40
N GLU A 187 0.95 18.60 43.85
CA GLU A 187 0.67 19.26 45.13
C GLU A 187 1.17 18.45 46.32
N ARG A 188 1.02 17.12 46.30
CA ARG A 188 1.57 16.23 47.34
C ARG A 188 3.10 16.25 47.37
N GLN A 189 3.76 16.24 46.21
CA GLN A 189 5.23 16.36 46.13
C GLN A 189 5.70 17.70 46.67
N VAL A 190 5.07 18.80 46.24
CA VAL A 190 5.37 20.15 46.74
C VAL A 190 5.15 20.23 48.25
N ALA A 191 4.04 19.70 48.76
CA ALA A 191 3.78 19.69 50.20
C ALA A 191 4.78 18.83 50.97
N GLN A 192 5.19 17.69 50.43
CA GLN A 192 6.21 16.82 51.03
C GLN A 192 7.58 17.51 51.09
N GLU A 193 7.97 18.22 50.04
CA GLU A 193 9.23 18.99 49.99
C GLU A 193 9.20 20.22 50.92
N LEU A 194 8.01 20.81 51.12
CA LEU A 194 7.82 21.92 52.06
C LEU A 194 7.75 21.43 53.52
N ASN A 195 7.42 20.17 53.75
CA ASN A 195 7.61 19.50 55.03
C ASN A 195 9.09 19.13 55.21
N LEU A 196 9.95 20.15 55.22
CA LEU A 196 11.29 20.04 55.81
C LEU A 196 11.08 19.68 57.29
N THR A 197 11.13 18.39 57.59
CA THR A 197 11.41 17.93 58.95
C THR A 197 12.79 18.50 59.28
N PRO A 198 12.92 19.37 60.31
CA PRO A 198 14.22 19.68 60.84
C PRO A 198 14.82 18.33 61.26
N PHE A 199 15.97 17.98 60.69
CA PHE A 199 16.78 16.94 61.31
C PHE A 199 17.09 17.48 62.70
N ASP A 200 16.55 16.84 63.73
CA ASP A 200 16.94 17.08 65.11
C ASP A 200 18.46 16.91 65.16
N ASP A 201 19.16 18.03 65.28
CA ASP A 201 20.58 18.05 65.57
C ASP A 201 20.76 17.39 66.94
N ALA A 202 21.45 16.26 66.89
CA ALA A 202 21.89 15.50 68.04
C ALA A 202 22.59 16.42 69.07
N ASN A 203 22.10 16.38 70.31
CA ASN A 203 22.87 16.65 71.51
C ASN A 203 23.03 15.34 72.30
#